data_AF-A0A9D7F5W4-F1
#
_entry.id   AF-A0A9D7F5W4-F1
#
_cell.length_a   1.000
_cell.length_b   1.000
_cell.length_c   1.000
_cell.angle_alpha   90.00
_cell.angle_beta   90.00
_cell.angle_gamma   90.00
#
_symmetry.space_group_name_H-M   'P 1'
#
loop_
_entity.id
_entity.type
_entity.pdbx_description
1 polymer ?
#
loop_
_entity_poly.entity_id
_entity_poly.type
_entity_poly.pdbx_seq_one_letter_code
_entity_poly.pdbx_strand_id
1 'polypeptide(L)'
;MRCYLQIIEKRDYKIEGYSIWLTPLTKALPSVPEPDTRVITPSGNEFFYLRPWDTEKSWLTNLQASDPDEVLYGVQWEIKGPGAWWFLKGESGFQRWDQTEKEHLYYSVQVSTQSPHIPNTIHRLDYYLSQAIRRTVVKNNLSDTAYKLKEAYFGHNLGVYLHSLLKDQFEETVKKELLF
;
A
#
# COMPACT_ATOMS: atom_id res chain seq x y z
N MET A 1 4.10 1.38 3.91
CA MET A 1 4.35 1.67 2.47
C MET A 1 5.81 1.52 2.07
N ARG A 2 6.77 2.24 2.67
CA ARG A 2 8.22 2.09 2.36
C ARG A 2 8.72 0.64 2.37
N CYS A 3 8.23 -0.18 3.31
CA CYS A 3 8.55 -1.60 3.37
C CYS A 3 8.26 -2.36 2.06
N TYR A 4 7.18 -2.03 1.36
CA TYR A 4 6.82 -2.68 0.10
C TYR A 4 7.71 -2.27 -1.05
N LEU A 5 8.09 -0.99 -1.14
CA LEU A 5 9.08 -0.53 -2.13
C LEU A 5 10.40 -1.29 -1.97
N GLN A 6 10.86 -1.49 -0.73
CA GLN A 6 12.08 -2.26 -0.47
C GLN A 6 11.98 -3.74 -0.85
N ILE A 7 10.80 -4.34 -0.66
CA ILE A 7 10.55 -5.72 -1.09
C ILE A 7 10.64 -5.81 -2.62
N ILE A 8 10.01 -4.87 -3.32
CA ILE A 8 9.97 -4.77 -4.78
C ILE A 8 11.39 -4.54 -5.34
N GLU A 9 12.13 -3.57 -4.80
CA GLU A 9 13.52 -3.27 -5.17
C GLU A 9 14.42 -4.50 -5.00
N LYS A 10 14.30 -5.20 -3.87
CA LYS A 10 15.11 -6.38 -3.57
C LYS A 10 14.82 -7.57 -4.50
N ARG A 11 13.66 -7.58 -5.14
CA ARG A 11 13.24 -8.59 -6.13
C ARG A 11 13.50 -8.18 -7.57
N ASP A 12 14.06 -6.98 -7.80
CA ASP A 12 14.24 -6.40 -9.13
C ASP A 12 12.92 -6.37 -9.93
N TYR A 13 11.81 -6.08 -9.24
CA TYR A 13 10.52 -5.89 -9.89
C TYR A 13 10.40 -4.45 -10.38
N LYS A 14 9.81 -4.29 -11.56
CA LYS A 14 9.47 -2.97 -12.12
C LYS A 14 8.13 -2.52 -11.56
N ILE A 15 8.01 -1.22 -11.31
CA ILE A 15 6.76 -0.60 -10.89
C ILE A 15 6.37 0.52 -11.82
N GLU A 16 5.08 0.58 -12.10
CA GLU A 16 4.39 1.73 -12.69
C GLU A 16 3.18 2.01 -11.81
N GLY A 17 2.76 3.26 -11.65
CA GLY A 17 1.60 3.51 -10.81
C GLY A 17 1.33 4.97 -10.52
N TYR A 18 0.54 5.20 -9.48
CA TYR A 18 0.03 6.51 -9.12
C TYR A 18 -0.09 6.67 -7.61
N SER A 19 0.10 7.88 -7.11
CA SER A 19 -0.43 8.29 -5.82
C SER A 19 -1.86 8.81 -5.97
N ILE A 20 -2.71 8.49 -4.99
CA ILE A 20 -4.15 8.78 -4.98
C ILE A 20 -4.38 9.88 -3.97
N TRP A 21 -4.96 10.98 -4.43
CA TRP A 21 -5.15 12.17 -3.64
C TRP A 21 -6.59 12.65 -3.69
N LEU A 22 -7.07 13.27 -2.61
CA LEU A 22 -8.36 13.93 -2.53
C LEU A 22 -8.16 15.42 -2.34
N THR A 23 -8.92 16.22 -3.06
CA THR A 23 -9.04 17.66 -2.82
C THR A 23 -10.47 17.96 -2.33
N PRO A 24 -10.63 18.79 -1.28
CA PRO A 24 -11.94 19.29 -0.87
C PRO A 24 -12.63 20.08 -1.99
N LEU A 25 -13.95 19.87 -2.16
CA LEU A 25 -14.81 20.58 -3.13
C LEU A 25 -14.74 22.11 -3.07
N THR A 26 -14.33 22.66 -1.94
CA THR A 26 -14.32 24.11 -1.71
C THR A 26 -13.29 24.83 -2.56
N LYS A 27 -12.33 24.10 -3.14
CA LYS A 27 -11.46 24.60 -4.19
C LYS A 27 -12.00 24.20 -5.56
N ALA A 28 -12.08 25.16 -6.48
CA ALA A 28 -12.25 24.85 -7.89
C ALA A 28 -11.24 23.76 -8.28
N LEU A 29 -11.68 22.76 -9.06
CA LEU A 29 -10.79 21.74 -9.61
C LEU A 29 -9.49 22.43 -10.07
N PRO A 30 -8.31 21.93 -9.68
CA PRO A 30 -7.05 22.57 -10.03
C PRO A 30 -7.05 22.87 -11.53
N SER A 31 -6.77 24.12 -11.87
CA SER A 31 -7.06 24.71 -13.18
C SER A 31 -6.40 23.99 -14.36
N VAL A 32 -5.44 23.11 -14.11
CA VAL A 32 -4.93 22.12 -15.07
C VAL A 32 -4.47 20.90 -14.26
N PRO A 33 -5.09 19.71 -14.37
CA PRO A 33 -4.44 18.48 -13.94
C PRO A 33 -3.11 18.38 -14.70
N GLU A 34 -1.99 18.05 -14.04
CA GLU A 34 -0.77 17.68 -14.78
C GLU A 34 -1.15 16.70 -15.90
N PRO A 35 -0.49 16.73 -17.08
CA PRO A 35 -0.97 16.06 -18.29
C PRO A 35 -1.34 14.57 -18.14
N ASP A 36 -0.84 13.90 -17.10
CA ASP A 36 -1.11 12.50 -16.79
C ASP A 36 -2.01 12.26 -15.56
N THR A 37 -2.62 13.32 -15.03
CA THR A 37 -3.48 13.26 -13.86
C THR A 37 -4.90 12.85 -14.24
N ARG A 38 -5.36 11.71 -13.71
CA ARG A 38 -6.73 11.21 -13.93
C ARG A 38 -7.63 11.57 -12.77
N VAL A 39 -8.83 12.10 -13.04
CA VAL A 39 -9.86 12.33 -12.03
C VAL A 39 -10.77 11.11 -11.97
N ILE A 40 -10.96 10.56 -10.77
CA ILE A 40 -11.90 9.50 -10.47
C ILE A 40 -12.96 10.09 -9.53
N THR A 41 -14.23 9.96 -9.90
CA THR A 41 -15.35 10.37 -9.05
C THR A 41 -15.93 9.13 -8.38
N PRO A 42 -15.67 8.91 -7.08
CA PRO A 42 -16.51 8.01 -6.29
C PRO A 42 -17.89 8.64 -6.26
N SER A 43 -18.95 7.84 -6.41
CA SER A 43 -20.33 8.33 -6.35
C SER A 43 -20.54 9.33 -5.19
N GLY A 44 -20.82 10.60 -5.48
CA GLY A 44 -20.90 11.68 -4.49
C GLY A 44 -20.32 13.01 -4.99
N ASN A 45 -20.01 13.92 -4.05
CA ASN A 45 -19.39 15.22 -4.32
C ASN A 45 -17.85 15.17 -4.25
N GLU A 46 -17.22 14.04 -3.95
CA GLU A 46 -15.76 13.96 -3.76
C GLU A 46 -15.04 13.62 -5.07
N PHE A 47 -13.81 14.11 -5.26
CA PHE A 47 -12.97 13.78 -6.41
C PHE A 47 -11.61 13.29 -5.95
N PHE A 48 -11.24 12.09 -6.39
CA PHE A 48 -9.85 11.66 -6.33
C PHE A 48 -9.13 12.05 -7.61
N TYR A 49 -7.86 12.39 -7.49
CA TYR A 49 -6.98 12.49 -8.64
C TYR A 49 -5.74 11.62 -8.46
N LEU A 50 -5.27 11.09 -9.58
CA LEU A 50 -4.14 10.18 -9.66
C LEU A 50 -2.92 10.93 -10.14
N ARG A 51 -1.86 11.04 -9.34
CA ARG A 51 -0.58 11.61 -9.78
C ARG A 51 0.38 10.47 -10.17
N PRO A 52 1.00 10.49 -11.36
CA PRO A 52 1.94 9.44 -11.76
C PRO A 52 3.06 9.25 -10.75
N TRP A 53 3.43 7.99 -10.54
CA TRP A 53 4.57 7.62 -9.74
C TRP A 53 5.84 7.77 -10.57
N ASP A 54 6.70 8.72 -10.18
CA ASP A 54 7.98 8.97 -10.81
C ASP A 54 9.06 8.12 -10.12
N THR A 55 9.54 7.09 -10.82
CA THR A 55 10.55 6.16 -10.32
C THR A 55 11.95 6.76 -10.21
N GLU A 56 12.22 7.87 -10.90
CA GLU A 56 13.51 8.58 -10.84
C GLU A 56 13.58 9.50 -9.60
N LYS A 57 12.43 9.86 -9.03
CA LYS A 57 12.34 10.67 -7.81
C LYS A 57 12.34 9.81 -6.56
N SER A 58 12.69 10.46 -5.44
CA SER A 58 12.55 9.82 -4.13
C SER A 58 11.09 9.45 -3.86
N TRP A 59 10.86 8.32 -3.18
CA TRP A 59 9.51 7.92 -2.81
C TRP A 59 8.78 8.98 -1.98
N LEU A 60 9.50 9.76 -1.15
CA LEU A 60 8.91 10.85 -0.37
C LEU A 60 8.35 11.96 -1.27
N THR A 61 9.05 12.29 -2.35
CA THR A 61 8.63 13.31 -3.31
C THR A 61 7.32 12.92 -3.99
N ASN A 62 7.11 11.64 -4.27
CA ASN A 62 5.86 11.11 -4.86
C ASN A 62 4.65 11.20 -3.91
N LEU A 63 4.88 11.47 -2.62
CA LEU A 63 3.87 11.56 -1.57
C LEU A 63 3.74 12.96 -0.99
N GLN A 64 4.39 13.94 -1.59
CA GLN A 64 4.31 15.30 -1.14
C GLN A 64 3.09 15.97 -1.77
N ALA A 65 2.25 16.57 -0.91
CA ALA A 65 1.11 17.37 -1.36
C ALA A 65 1.63 18.55 -2.19
N SER A 66 0.98 18.82 -3.32
CA SER A 66 1.27 20.01 -4.13
C SER A 66 0.52 21.23 -3.60
N ASP A 67 -0.62 21.00 -2.93
CA ASP A 67 -1.42 22.02 -2.25
C ASP A 67 -1.68 21.60 -0.79
N PRO A 68 -1.65 22.53 0.18
CA PRO A 68 -1.86 22.24 1.61
C PRO A 68 -3.18 21.55 1.97
N ASP A 69 -4.22 21.68 1.14
CA ASP A 69 -5.53 21.08 1.35
C ASP A 69 -5.66 19.70 0.68
N GLU A 70 -4.63 19.22 -0.02
CA GLU A 70 -4.59 17.88 -0.60
C GLU A 70 -4.27 16.83 0.46
N VAL A 71 -5.05 15.75 0.46
CA VAL A 71 -4.84 14.62 1.36
C VAL A 71 -4.47 13.38 0.56
N LEU A 72 -3.32 12.78 0.89
CA LEU A 72 -2.90 11.51 0.32
C LEU A 72 -3.77 10.38 0.89
N TYR A 73 -4.46 9.66 0.00
CA TYR A 73 -5.30 8.52 0.38
C TYR A 73 -4.68 7.16 0.09
N GLY A 74 -3.73 7.09 -0.82
CA GLY A 74 -3.04 5.84 -1.08
C GLY A 74 -2.11 5.89 -2.27
N VAL A 75 -1.64 4.71 -2.63
CA VAL A 75 -0.87 4.48 -3.85
C VAL A 75 -1.40 3.23 -4.51
N GLN A 76 -1.30 3.19 -5.83
CA GLN A 76 -1.59 2.01 -6.63
C GLN A 76 -0.40 1.75 -7.53
N TRP A 77 0.14 0.53 -7.47
CA TRP A 77 1.24 0.10 -8.32
C TRP A 77 0.86 -1.13 -9.13
N GLU A 78 1.17 -1.09 -10.41
CA GLU A 78 1.36 -2.28 -11.23
C GLU A 78 2.79 -2.78 -11.03
N ILE A 79 2.93 -4.04 -10.61
CA ILE A 79 4.23 -4.65 -10.31
C ILE A 79 4.51 -5.72 -11.35
N LYS A 80 5.58 -5.52 -12.14
CA LYS A 80 5.98 -6.42 -13.24
C LYS A 80 7.26 -7.15 -12.86
N GLY A 81 7.17 -8.48 -12.81
CA GLY A 81 8.33 -9.36 -12.56
C GLY A 81 7.95 -10.83 -12.41
N PRO A 82 8.93 -11.76 -12.49
CA PRO A 82 8.68 -13.19 -12.40
C PRO A 82 8.00 -13.58 -11.07
N GLY A 83 6.82 -14.17 -11.17
CA GLY A 83 6.07 -14.65 -10.00
C GLY A 83 5.61 -13.54 -9.04
N ALA A 84 5.58 -12.27 -9.45
CA ALA A 84 5.23 -11.14 -8.58
C ALA A 84 3.89 -11.34 -7.86
N TRP A 85 2.88 -11.81 -8.59
CA TRP A 85 1.58 -12.18 -8.00
C TRP A 85 1.72 -13.23 -6.91
N TRP A 86 2.35 -14.38 -7.20
CA TRP A 86 2.51 -15.47 -6.23
C TRP A 86 3.30 -15.05 -5.00
N PHE A 87 4.26 -14.16 -5.17
CA PHE A 87 5.07 -13.62 -4.07
C PHE A 87 4.27 -12.69 -3.16
N LEU A 88 3.38 -11.87 -3.71
CA LEU A 88 2.66 -10.82 -2.97
C LEU A 88 1.21 -11.17 -2.63
N LYS A 89 0.60 -12.20 -3.22
CA LYS A 89 -0.84 -12.49 -3.06
C LYS A 89 -1.29 -12.66 -1.61
N GLY A 90 -0.39 -13.09 -0.72
CA GLY A 90 -0.66 -13.24 0.71
C GLY A 90 -0.72 -11.91 1.47
N GLU A 91 -0.31 -10.80 0.85
CA GLU A 91 -0.16 -9.51 1.52
C GLU A 91 -1.46 -8.71 1.67
N SER A 92 -2.53 -9.11 0.98
CA SER A 92 -3.83 -8.46 1.08
C SER A 92 -4.37 -8.48 2.51
N GLY A 93 -4.89 -7.36 2.98
CA GLY A 93 -5.52 -7.24 4.30
C GLY A 93 -5.33 -5.88 4.96
N PHE A 94 -6.10 -5.65 6.02
CA PHE A 94 -6.03 -4.43 6.83
C PHE A 94 -4.86 -4.48 7.79
N GLN A 95 -4.19 -3.35 7.95
CA GLN A 95 -2.99 -3.23 8.76
C GLN A 95 -3.11 -2.02 9.67
N ARG A 96 -2.57 -2.15 10.88
CA ARG A 96 -2.55 -1.11 11.90
C ARG A 96 -1.11 -0.84 12.35
N TRP A 97 -0.70 0.42 12.35
CA TRP A 97 0.59 0.87 12.86
C TRP A 97 0.38 1.71 14.10
N ASP A 98 0.92 1.25 15.21
CA ASP A 98 0.84 1.94 16.49
C ASP A 98 2.12 2.76 16.64
N GLN A 99 2.04 4.07 16.36
CA GLN A 99 3.16 5.00 16.55
C GLN A 99 3.35 5.32 18.03
N THR A 100 2.24 5.53 18.73
CA THR A 100 2.15 5.70 20.17
C THR A 100 0.96 4.90 20.71
N GLU A 101 0.76 4.87 22.04
CA GLU A 101 -0.41 4.20 22.63
C GLU A 101 -1.75 4.81 22.21
N LYS A 102 -1.75 6.03 21.68
CA LYS A 102 -2.96 6.79 21.32
C LYS A 102 -3.09 7.06 19.82
N GLU A 103 -2.03 6.85 19.05
CA GLU A 103 -1.99 7.14 17.62
C GLU A 103 -1.86 5.85 16.81
N HIS A 104 -2.99 5.50 16.20
CA HIS A 104 -3.12 4.34 15.33
C HIS A 104 -3.29 4.80 13.89
N LEU A 105 -2.39 4.35 13.02
CA LEU A 105 -2.50 4.52 11.58
C LEU A 105 -3.07 3.25 10.97
N TYR A 106 -4.16 3.38 10.23
CA TYR A 106 -4.79 2.27 9.54
C TYR A 106 -4.54 2.39 8.04
N TYR A 107 -4.29 1.25 7.39
CA TYR A 107 -4.25 1.19 5.94
C TYR A 107 -4.70 -0.18 5.46
N SER A 108 -5.19 -0.22 4.22
CA SER A 108 -5.59 -1.46 3.54
C SER A 108 -4.55 -1.77 2.47
N VAL A 109 -4.09 -3.01 2.41
CA VAL A 109 -3.28 -3.50 1.29
C VAL A 109 -4.16 -4.43 0.46
N GLN A 110 -4.18 -4.20 -0.84
CA GLN A 110 -4.88 -5.02 -1.80
C GLN A 110 -3.90 -5.43 -2.89
N VAL A 111 -3.69 -6.74 -3.03
CA VAL A 111 -2.92 -7.33 -4.11
C VAL A 111 -3.90 -8.05 -5.02
N SER A 112 -3.86 -7.75 -6.30
CA SER A 112 -4.76 -8.30 -7.32
C SER A 112 -4.04 -8.39 -8.66
N THR A 113 -4.51 -9.29 -9.54
CA THR A 113 -4.10 -9.34 -10.95
C THR A 113 -4.90 -8.37 -11.83
N GLN A 114 -5.93 -7.75 -11.28
CA GLN A 114 -6.77 -6.73 -11.91
C GLN A 114 -6.61 -5.41 -11.17
N SER A 115 -6.85 -4.29 -11.86
CA SER A 115 -6.84 -2.97 -11.22
C SER A 115 -7.86 -2.94 -10.06
N PRO A 116 -7.43 -2.71 -8.81
CA PRO A 116 -8.35 -2.65 -7.69
C PRO A 116 -9.27 -1.43 -7.83
N HIS A 117 -10.50 -1.57 -7.35
CA HIS A 117 -11.44 -0.45 -7.23
C HIS A 117 -11.14 0.32 -5.94
N ILE A 118 -11.05 1.64 -6.04
CA ILE A 118 -10.89 2.52 -4.87
C ILE A 118 -12.23 2.62 -4.15
N PRO A 119 -12.35 2.16 -2.89
CA PRO A 119 -13.61 2.23 -2.15
C PRO A 119 -14.06 3.68 -1.92
N ASN A 120 -15.36 3.96 -2.12
CA ASN A 120 -15.93 5.30 -1.95
C ASN A 120 -15.70 5.91 -0.56
N THR A 121 -15.63 5.08 0.48
CA THR A 121 -15.48 5.50 1.88
C THR A 121 -14.08 5.27 2.44
N ILE A 122 -13.07 5.04 1.58
CA ILE A 122 -11.67 4.82 2.00
C ILE A 122 -11.14 5.97 2.86
N HIS A 123 -11.76 7.15 2.76
CA HIS A 123 -11.40 8.32 3.54
C HIS A 123 -11.96 8.36 4.97
N ARG A 124 -12.90 7.48 5.31
CA ARG A 124 -13.59 7.48 6.61
C ARG A 124 -12.92 6.51 7.56
N LEU A 125 -12.75 6.90 8.81
CA LEU A 125 -12.18 6.02 9.83
C LEU A 125 -13.00 4.74 10.02
N ASP A 126 -14.33 4.83 9.93
CA ASP A 126 -15.25 3.68 10.07
C ASP A 126 -15.01 2.57 9.02
N TYR A 127 -14.51 2.95 7.82
CA TYR A 127 -14.13 1.96 6.81
C TYR A 127 -13.03 1.03 7.34
N TYR A 128 -12.09 1.55 8.13
CA TYR A 128 -11.00 0.76 8.71
C TYR A 128 -11.40 0.07 10.01
N LEU A 129 -12.18 0.72 10.86
CA LEU A 129 -12.58 0.17 12.17
C LEU A 129 -13.53 -1.02 12.06
N SER A 130 -14.28 -1.11 10.96
CA SER A 130 -15.19 -2.24 10.69
C SER A 130 -14.49 -3.52 10.24
N GLN A 131 -13.17 -3.51 10.08
CA GLN A 131 -12.44 -4.56 9.37
C GLN A 131 -11.55 -5.36 10.31
N ALA A 132 -11.40 -6.65 10.03
CA ALA A 132 -10.48 -7.51 10.77
C ALA A 132 -9.03 -7.13 10.44
N ILE A 133 -8.26 -6.75 11.45
CA ILE A 133 -6.84 -6.40 11.29
C ILE A 133 -6.03 -7.69 11.03
N ARG A 134 -5.40 -7.74 9.85
CA ARG A 134 -4.46 -8.81 9.50
C ARG A 134 -3.14 -8.62 10.26
N ARG A 135 -2.57 -7.42 10.15
CA ARG A 135 -1.22 -7.12 10.64
C ARG A 135 -1.21 -5.91 11.57
N THR A 136 -0.53 -6.06 12.71
CA THR A 136 -0.28 -4.98 13.64
C THR A 136 1.23 -4.77 13.76
N VAL A 137 1.68 -3.56 13.53
CA VAL A 137 3.06 -3.14 13.74
C VAL A 137 3.08 -2.19 14.94
N VAL A 138 3.71 -2.64 16.00
CA VAL A 138 4.02 -1.82 17.20
C VAL A 138 5.54 -1.71 17.24
N LYS A 139 6.11 -0.64 17.78
CA LYS A 139 7.57 -0.46 17.92
C LYS A 139 8.34 -1.78 18.15
N ASN A 140 9.12 -2.20 17.15
CA ASN A 140 9.93 -3.43 17.12
C ASN A 140 9.17 -4.76 17.28
N ASN A 141 7.85 -4.77 17.12
CA ASN A 141 6.99 -5.94 17.26
C ASN A 141 6.02 -6.05 16.08
N LEU A 142 5.96 -7.23 15.48
CA LEU A 142 5.03 -7.56 14.41
C LEU A 142 4.08 -8.65 14.88
N SER A 143 2.79 -8.42 14.70
CA SER A 143 1.80 -9.49 14.72
C SER A 143 1.14 -9.60 13.35
N ASP A 144 1.04 -10.81 12.82
CA ASP A 144 0.38 -11.10 11.55
C ASP A 144 -0.46 -12.36 11.68
N THR A 145 -1.77 -12.23 11.56
CA THR A 145 -2.72 -13.34 11.72
C THR A 145 -2.67 -14.33 10.56
N ALA A 146 -2.42 -13.86 9.34
CA ALA A 146 -2.31 -14.71 8.16
C ALA A 146 -1.07 -15.61 8.25
N TYR A 147 0.01 -15.07 8.81
CA TYR A 147 1.27 -15.79 8.98
C TYR A 147 1.47 -16.39 10.36
N LYS A 148 0.50 -16.23 11.26
CA LYS A 148 0.55 -16.69 12.65
C LYS A 148 1.80 -16.19 13.39
N LEU A 149 2.20 -14.96 13.09
CA LEU A 149 3.38 -14.32 13.68
C LEU A 149 2.99 -13.46 14.88
N LYS A 150 3.82 -13.54 15.92
CA LYS A 150 3.81 -12.62 17.06
C LYS A 150 5.22 -12.52 17.61
N GLU A 151 6.05 -11.75 16.92
CA GLU A 151 7.49 -11.73 17.13
C GLU A 151 8.02 -10.30 17.21
N ALA A 152 9.11 -10.14 17.95
CA ALA A 152 9.87 -8.92 17.92
C ALA A 152 10.79 -8.92 16.69
N TYR A 153 10.77 -7.85 15.90
CA TYR A 153 11.72 -7.61 14.82
C TYR A 153 12.76 -6.60 15.31
N PHE A 154 13.75 -7.07 16.07
CA PHE A 154 14.80 -6.19 16.59
C PHE A 154 15.81 -5.82 15.50
N GLY A 155 16.12 -4.53 15.35
CA GLY A 155 17.27 -4.05 14.57
C GLY A 155 17.16 -4.17 13.04
N HIS A 156 16.17 -4.90 12.51
CA HIS A 156 15.96 -5.03 11.08
C HIS A 156 14.96 -4.00 10.56
N ASN A 157 15.22 -3.49 9.35
CA ASN A 157 14.21 -2.78 8.59
C ASN A 157 13.03 -3.72 8.33
N LEU A 158 11.81 -3.34 8.72
CA LEU A 158 10.59 -4.13 8.55
C LEU A 158 10.45 -4.70 7.11
N GLY A 159 10.82 -3.94 6.09
CA GLY A 159 10.79 -4.42 4.69
C GLY A 159 11.71 -5.61 4.43
N VAL A 160 12.88 -5.64 5.07
CA VAL A 160 13.84 -6.76 4.96
C VAL A 160 13.31 -8.02 5.64
N TYR A 161 12.72 -7.86 6.84
CA TYR A 161 12.12 -8.97 7.57
C TYR A 161 10.92 -9.56 6.81
N LEU A 162 9.99 -8.71 6.38
CA LEU A 162 8.84 -9.14 5.56
C LEU A 162 9.28 -9.79 4.25
N HIS A 163 10.31 -9.28 3.58
CA HIS A 163 10.86 -9.94 2.38
C HIS A 163 11.31 -11.38 2.66
N SER A 164 11.98 -11.64 3.79
CA SER A 164 12.43 -12.99 4.14
C SER A 164 11.23 -13.93 4.29
N LEU A 165 10.22 -13.52 5.06
CA LEU A 165 9.00 -14.29 5.27
C LEU A 165 8.28 -14.60 3.96
N LEU A 166 8.14 -13.61 3.07
CA LEU A 166 7.50 -13.78 1.77
C LEU A 166 8.29 -14.72 0.87
N LYS A 167 9.62 -14.65 0.92
CA LYS A 167 10.50 -15.54 0.15
C LYS A 167 10.31 -17.00 0.57
N ASP A 168 10.33 -17.28 1.87
CA ASP A 168 10.20 -18.64 2.39
C ASP A 168 8.84 -19.24 1.98
N GLN A 169 7.76 -18.47 2.12
CA GLN A 169 6.43 -18.89 1.69
C GLN A 169 6.31 -19.09 0.18
N PHE A 170 6.91 -18.21 -0.61
CA PHE A 170 6.93 -18.32 -2.05
C PHE A 170 7.64 -19.62 -2.48
N GLU A 171 8.81 -19.92 -1.91
CA GLU A 171 9.55 -21.15 -2.20
C GLU A 171 8.78 -22.41 -1.79
N GLU A 172 8.13 -22.41 -0.62
CA GLU A 172 7.26 -23.51 -0.20
C GLU A 172 6.07 -23.71 -1.16
N THR A 173 5.46 -22.62 -1.60
CA THR A 173 4.33 -22.66 -2.54
C THR A 173 4.79 -23.22 -3.88
N VAL A 174 5.89 -22.71 -4.44
CA VAL A 174 6.44 -23.19 -5.71
C VAL A 174 6.83 -24.67 -5.62
N LYS A 175 7.47 -25.10 -4.53
CA LYS A 175 7.79 -26.52 -4.31
C LYS A 175 6.54 -27.40 -4.33
N LYS A 176 5.46 -26.96 -3.66
CA LYS A 176 4.18 -27.70 -3.65
C LYS A 176 3.60 -27.81 -5.06
N GLU A 177 3.57 -26.73 -5.82
CA GLU A 177 3.01 -26.71 -7.18
C GLU A 177 3.85 -27.50 -8.20
N LEU A 178 5.16 -27.62 -8.01
CA LEU A 178 6.06 -28.36 -8.91
C LEU A 178 6.20 -29.86 -8.59
N LEU A 179 5.69 -30.32 -7.45
CA LEU A 179 5.71 -31.73 -7.04
C LEU A 179 4.42 -32.49 -7.42
N PHE A 180 3.51 -31.83 -8.13
CA PHE A 180 2.35 -32.42 -8.82
C PHE A 180 2.53 -32.30 -10.34
#